data_AF-A0A239IKW0-F1
#
_entry.id   AF-A0A239IKW0-F1
#
_cell.length_a   1.000
_cell.length_b   1.000
_cell.length_c   1.000
_cell.angle_alpha   90.00
_cell.angle_beta   90.00
_cell.angle_gamma   90.00
#
_symmetry.space_group_name_H-M   'P 1'
#
loop_
_entity.id
_entity.type
_entity.pdbx_description
1 polymer ?
#
loop_
_entity_poly.entity_id
_entity_poly.type
_entity_poly.pdbx_seq_one_letter_code
_entity_poly.pdbx_strand_id
1 'polypeptide(L)' 'TGTYVDKNYYMFDYYDEVVEDLGKASNIDFSKRFMTLGEVKNIISRTKK' A
#
# COMPACT_ATOMS: atom_id res chain seq x y z
N THR A 1 12.23 -1.02 19.17
CA THR A 1 11.97 0.41 18.89
C THR A 1 11.11 0.51 17.65
N GLY A 2 9.83 0.82 17.79
CA GLY A 2 8.87 0.86 16.68
C GLY A 2 9.03 2.12 15.82
N THR A 3 10.13 2.20 15.07
CA THR A 3 10.54 3.40 14.31
C THR A 3 9.66 3.70 13.09
N TYR A 4 8.81 2.75 12.68
CA TYR A 4 7.99 2.86 11.47
C TYR A 4 6.70 3.65 11.67
N VAL A 5 6.12 3.63 12.87
CA VAL A 5 4.88 4.35 13.20
C VAL A 5 5.12 5.86 13.24
N ASP A 6 6.22 6.31 13.84
CA ASP A 6 6.62 7.73 13.89
C ASP A 6 6.81 8.35 12.50
N LYS A 7 7.08 7.52 11.49
CA LYS A 7 7.31 7.96 10.12
C LYS A 7 6.11 7.73 9.19
N ASN A 8 4.95 7.35 9.71
CA ASN A 8 3.72 7.07 8.95
C ASN A 8 3.91 6.02 7.84
N TYR A 9 4.77 5.02 8.07
CA TYR A 9 4.92 3.89 7.16
C TYR A 9 3.97 2.76 7.57
N TYR A 10 3.19 2.29 6.60
CA TYR A 10 2.36 1.09 6.70
C TYR A 10 3.14 -0.07 6.10
N MET A 11 3.25 -1.17 6.85
CA MET A 11 3.95 -2.37 6.43
C MET A 11 2.97 -3.40 5.89
N PHE A 12 3.22 -3.89 4.68
CA PHE A 12 2.52 -5.01 4.07
C PHE A 12 3.45 -6.22 4.12
N ASP A 13 3.28 -7.06 5.13
CA ASP A 13 4.13 -8.23 5.35
C ASP A 13 3.56 -9.52 4.72
N TYR A 14 2.37 -9.42 4.13
CA TYR A 14 1.70 -10.52 3.45
C TYR A 14 1.41 -10.13 2.00
N TYR A 15 2.07 -10.83 1.08
CA TYR A 15 1.91 -10.68 -0.37
C TYR A 15 1.71 -12.07 -0.95
N ASP A 16 0.57 -12.29 -1.60
CA ASP A 16 0.20 -13.54 -2.25
C ASP A 16 -0.33 -13.27 -3.67
N GLU A 17 -0.63 -14.34 -4.40
CA GLU A 17 -1.13 -14.26 -5.78
C GLU A 17 -2.45 -13.48 -5.88
N VAL A 18 -3.29 -13.53 -4.85
CA VAL A 18 -4.56 -12.79 -4.81
C VAL A 18 -4.28 -11.29 -4.68
N VAL A 19 -3.35 -10.89 -3.81
CA VAL A 19 -2.91 -9.50 -3.66
C VAL A 19 -2.23 -8.99 -4.92
N GLU A 20 -1.44 -9.83 -5.58
CA GLU A 20 -0.84 -9.50 -6.88
C GLU A 20 -1.90 -9.24 -7.95
N ASP A 21 -2.89 -10.12 -8.07
CA ASP A 21 -3.97 -9.98 -9.06
C ASP A 21 -4.87 -8.76 -8.76
N LEU A 22 -5.15 -8.47 -7.49
CA LEU A 22 -5.82 -7.24 -7.08
C LEU A 22 -5.01 -5.99 -7.43
N GLY A 23 -3.68 -6.07 -7.30
CA GLY A 23 -2.76 -5.01 -7.70
C GLY A 23 -2.83 -4.73 -9.20
N LYS A 24 -2.81 -5.79 -10.02
CA LYS A 24 -2.99 -5.68 -11.47
C LYS A 24 -4.36 -5.10 -11.84
N ALA A 25 -5.42 -5.60 -11.23
CA ALA A 25 -6.79 -5.15 -11.51
C ALA A 25 -7.01 -3.67 -11.13
N SER A 26 -6.39 -3.23 -10.03
CA SER A 26 -6.54 -1.87 -9.51
C SER A 26 -5.44 -0.91 -9.99
N ASN A 27 -4.47 -1.40 -10.77
CA ASN A 27 -3.25 -0.69 -11.14
C ASN A 27 -2.50 -0.09 -9.93
N ILE A 28 -2.41 -0.87 -8.84
CA ILE A 28 -1.71 -0.53 -7.60
C ILE A 28 -0.62 -1.58 -7.38
N ASP A 29 0.58 -1.13 -7.11
CA ASP A 29 1.70 -2.01 -6.78
C ASP A 29 1.72 -2.32 -5.27
N PHE A 30 1.17 -3.48 -4.89
CA PHE A 30 1.19 -3.99 -3.53
C PHE A 30 2.46 -4.79 -3.19
N SER A 31 3.41 -4.95 -4.13
CA SER A 31 4.68 -5.64 -3.87
C SER A 31 5.59 -4.85 -2.92
N LYS A 32 5.29 -3.56 -2.73
CA LYS A 32 5.96 -2.69 -1.78
C LYS A 32 5.68 -3.12 -0.35
N ARG A 33 6.72 -3.63 0.33
CA ARG A 33 6.67 -3.95 1.77
C ARG A 33 6.32 -2.76 2.66
N PHE A 34 6.58 -1.54 2.21
CA PHE A 34 6.25 -0.32 2.94
C PHE A 34 5.60 0.71 2.01
N MET A 35 4.50 1.31 2.45
CA MET A 35 3.95 2.52 1.85
C MET A 35 3.82 3.63 2.88
N THR A 36 4.01 4.86 2.43
CA THR A 36 3.72 6.05 3.23
C THR A 36 2.23 6.35 3.27
N LEU A 37 1.77 7.04 4.32
CA LEU A 37 0.40 7.58 4.38
C LEU A 37 0.05 8.45 3.15
N GLY A 38 1.03 9.16 2.58
CA GLY A 38 0.83 9.97 1.38
C GLY A 38 0.50 9.14 0.14
N GLU A 39 1.23 8.04 -0.08
CA GLU A 39 0.95 7.09 -1.16
C GLU A 39 -0.44 6.46 -1.01
N VAL A 40 -0.80 6.03 0.20
CA VAL A 40 -2.12 5.46 0.49
C VAL A 40 -3.24 6.48 0.22
N LYS A 41 -3.07 7.74 0.66
CA LYS A 41 -4.03 8.82 0.39
C LYS A 41 -4.18 9.09 -1.11
N ASN A 42 -3.09 9.05 -1.88
CA ASN A 42 -3.13 9.24 -3.32
C ASN A 42 -3.89 8.10 -4.02
N ILE A 43 -3.71 6.86 -3.58
CA ILE A 43 -4.47 5.70 -4.07
C ILE A 43 -5.97 5.90 -3.79
N ILE A 44 -6.35 6.23 -2.55
CA ILE A 44 -7.75 6.47 -2.16
C ILE A 44 -8.34 7.67 -2.92
N SER A 45 -7.57 8.72 -3.18
CA SER A 45 -8.03 9.87 -3.95
C SER A 45 -8.46 9.49 -5.38
N ARG A 46 -7.74 8.57 -6.01
CA ARG A 46 -8.05 8.07 -7.36
C ARG A 46 -9.37 7.30 -7.43
N THR A 47 -9.86 6.76 -6.32
CA THR A 47 -11.13 6.00 -6.29
C THR A 47 -12.35 6.88 -6.04
N LYS A 48 -12.19 8.13 -5.57
CA LYS A 48 -13.28 9.05 -5.22
C LYS A 48 -13.88 9.78 -6.43
N LYS A 49 -14.03 9.08 -7.56
CA LYS A 49 -14.62 9.66 -8.77
C LYS A 49 -16.05 10.14 -8.54
#